data_AF-A0A235ITG3-F1
#
_entry.id   AF-A0A235ITG3-F1
#
_cell.length_a   1.000
_cell.length_b   1.000
_cell.length_c   1.000
_cell.angle_alpha   90.00
_cell.angle_beta   90.00
_cell.angle_gamma   90.00
#
_symmetry.space_group_name_H-M   'P 1'
#
loop_
_entity.id
_entity.type
_entity.pdbx_description
1 polymer ?
#
loop_
_entity_poly.entity_id
_entity_poly.type
_entity_poly.pdbx_seq_one_letter_code
_entity_poly.pdbx_strand_id
1 'polypeptide(L)'
;MNEIKAKIKNFLSKFFGNHDLQPDEDIFALGFVNSMFAMQLVLFVEQEFQITIENDDLELENFRTINSIVNLIERKTAILVQ
;
A
#
# COMPACT_ATOMS: atom_id res chain seq x y z
N MET A 1 -1.45 10.51 -7.76
CA MET A 1 -2.66 10.23 -6.97
C MET A 1 -3.60 9.17 -7.54
N ASN A 2 -4.40 9.43 -8.59
CA ASN A 2 -5.49 8.50 -8.96
C ASN A 2 -5.02 7.12 -9.47
N GLU A 3 -3.92 7.06 -10.21
CA GLU A 3 -3.41 5.79 -10.75
C GLU A 3 -2.80 4.89 -9.67
N ILE A 4 -2.01 5.45 -8.76
CA ILE A 4 -1.42 4.72 -7.62
C ILE A 4 -2.54 4.09 -6.79
N LYS A 5 -3.55 4.90 -6.44
CA LYS A 5 -4.70 4.47 -5.67
C LYS A 5 -5.47 3.35 -6.37
N ALA A 6 -5.69 3.45 -7.68
CA ALA A 6 -6.37 2.41 -8.46
C ALA A 6 -5.58 1.09 -8.47
N LYS A 7 -4.24 1.16 -8.63
CA LYS A 7 -3.37 -0.04 -8.58
C LYS A 7 -3.41 -0.72 -7.21
N ILE A 8 -3.29 0.05 -6.12
CA ILE A 8 -3.39 -0.47 -4.75
C ILE A 8 -4.77 -1.08 -4.49
N LYS A 9 -5.84 -0.38 -4.87
CA LYS A 9 -7.21 -0.89 -4.71
C LYS A 9 -7.42 -2.20 -5.48
N ASN A 10 -6.91 -2.30 -6.72
CA ASN A 10 -7.00 -3.51 -7.53
C ASN A 10 -6.16 -4.67 -6.98
N PHE A 11 -4.99 -4.38 -6.38
CA PHE A 11 -4.22 -5.38 -5.66
C PHE A 11 -5.01 -5.90 -4.45
N LEU A 12 -5.51 -4.99 -3.61
CA LEU A 12 -6.30 -5.35 -2.42
C LEU A 12 -7.58 -6.10 -2.80
N SER A 13 -8.33 -5.71 -3.82
CA SER A 13 -9.56 -6.41 -4.22
C SER A 13 -9.34 -7.90 -4.55
N LYS A 14 -8.13 -8.31 -4.94
CA LYS A 14 -7.81 -9.74 -5.14
C LYS A 14 -7.77 -10.53 -3.83
N PHE A 15 -7.49 -9.88 -2.71
CA PHE A 15 -7.43 -10.50 -1.38
C PHE A 15 -8.72 -10.31 -0.58
N PHE A 16 -9.38 -9.17 -0.75
CA PHE A 16 -10.60 -8.80 -0.05
C PHE A 16 -11.88 -9.12 -0.85
N GLY A 17 -11.75 -9.65 -2.07
CA GLY A 17 -12.87 -10.07 -2.91
C GLY A 17 -13.78 -8.91 -3.32
N ASN A 18 -15.08 -9.04 -3.04
CA ASN A 18 -16.11 -8.04 -3.35
C ASN A 18 -16.24 -6.92 -2.31
N HIS A 19 -15.36 -6.86 -1.32
CA HIS A 19 -15.39 -5.79 -0.32
C HIS A 19 -14.92 -4.47 -0.93
N ASP A 20 -15.79 -3.46 -0.93
CA ASP A 20 -15.45 -2.12 -1.43
C ASP A 20 -14.65 -1.34 -0.38
N LEU A 21 -13.37 -1.67 -0.27
CA LEU A 21 -12.42 -1.01 0.62
C LEU A 21 -12.42 0.51 0.38
N GLN A 22 -12.76 1.24 1.44
CA GLN A 22 -12.63 2.68 1.45
C GLN A 22 -11.16 3.09 1.63
N PRO A 23 -10.77 4.24 1.08
CA PRO A 23 -9.37 4.64 1.08
C PRO A 23 -8.79 4.96 2.46
N ASP A 24 -9.65 5.31 3.40
CA ASP A 24 -9.34 5.62 4.79
C ASP A 24 -9.63 4.43 5.73
N GLU A 25 -9.99 3.29 5.16
CA GLU A 25 -10.31 2.09 5.93
C GLU A 25 -9.05 1.38 6.39
N ASP A 26 -9.06 0.96 7.66
CA ASP A 26 -7.94 0.27 8.29
C ASP A 26 -7.93 -1.20 7.87
N ILE A 27 -7.01 -1.54 6.95
CA ILE A 27 -6.93 -2.88 6.38
C ILE A 27 -6.47 -3.93 7.39
N PHE A 28 -5.76 -3.52 8.44
CA PHE A 28 -5.31 -4.40 9.51
C PHE A 28 -6.44 -4.66 10.52
N ALA A 29 -7.24 -3.65 10.85
CA ALA A 29 -8.36 -3.80 11.78
C ALA A 29 -9.48 -4.70 11.22
N LEU A 30 -9.62 -4.76 9.89
CA LEU A 30 -10.57 -5.65 9.23
C LEU A 30 -10.18 -7.14 9.34
N GLY A 31 -8.98 -7.47 9.84
CA GLY A 31 -8.54 -8.85 10.09
C GLY A 31 -8.11 -9.63 8.86
N PHE A 32 -8.09 -9.00 7.69
CA PHE A 32 -7.66 -9.62 6.43
C PHE A 32 -6.15 -9.56 6.20
N VAL A 33 -5.43 -8.73 6.96
CA VAL A 33 -3.99 -8.51 6.80
C VAL A 33 -3.21 -9.12 7.96
N ASN A 34 -2.32 -10.06 7.64
CA ASN A 34 -1.32 -10.60 8.56
C ASN A 34 0.09 -10.15 8.14
N SER A 35 1.12 -10.49 8.93
CA SER A 35 2.52 -10.14 8.62
C SER A 35 2.98 -10.63 7.24
N MET A 36 2.43 -11.75 6.74
CA MET A 36 2.72 -12.27 5.40
C MET A 36 2.11 -11.38 4.30
N PHE A 37 0.88 -10.94 4.49
CA PHE A 37 0.23 -10.02 3.56
C PHE A 37 0.96 -8.68 3.49
N ALA A 38 1.38 -8.14 4.65
CA ALA A 38 2.17 -6.91 4.68
C ALA A 38 3.44 -7.02 3.84
N MET A 39 4.17 -8.14 3.95
CA MET A 39 5.35 -8.39 3.11
C MET A 39 5.01 -8.50 1.61
N GLN A 40 3.88 -9.13 1.25
CA GLN A 40 3.44 -9.19 -0.15
C GLN A 40 3.07 -7.81 -0.70
N LEU A 41 2.44 -6.97 0.11
CA LEU A 41 2.10 -5.60 -0.24
C LEU A 41 3.37 -4.76 -0.45
N VAL A 42 4.36 -4.89 0.43
CA VAL A 42 5.67 -4.23 0.27
C VAL A 42 6.31 -4.63 -1.05
N LEU A 43 6.43 -5.93 -1.32
CA LEU A 43 7.02 -6.43 -2.58
C LEU A 43 6.25 -5.94 -3.81
N PHE A 44 4.92 -5.93 -3.76
CA PHE A 44 4.10 -5.41 -4.84
C PHE A 44 4.40 -3.93 -5.10
N VAL A 45 4.44 -3.12 -4.05
CA VAL A 45 4.70 -1.68 -4.14
C VAL A 45 6.10 -1.40 -4.67
N GLU A 46 7.12 -2.10 -4.18
CA GLU A 46 8.50 -1.96 -4.65
C GLU A 46 8.63 -2.28 -6.14
N GLN A 47 8.06 -3.42 -6.58
CA GLN A 47 8.13 -3.85 -7.97
C GLN A 47 7.31 -2.96 -8.92
N GLU A 48 6.09 -2.60 -8.52
CA GLU A 48 5.13 -1.86 -9.36
C GLU A 48 5.54 -0.39 -9.56
N PHE A 49 6.16 0.21 -8.55
CA PHE A 49 6.55 1.62 -8.56
C PHE A 49 8.07 1.84 -8.66
N GLN A 50 8.85 0.75 -8.74
CA GLN A 50 10.32 0.77 -8.77
C GLN A 50 10.93 1.59 -7.63
N ILE A 51 10.34 1.47 -6.44
CA ILE A 51 10.84 2.10 -5.21
C ILE A 51 11.43 1.06 -4.26
N THR A 52 12.24 1.52 -3.32
CA THR A 52 12.75 0.70 -2.22
C THR A 52 12.07 1.14 -0.93
N ILE A 53 11.49 0.18 -0.21
CA ILE A 53 10.90 0.38 1.11
C ILE A 53 11.96 0.02 2.16
N GLU A 54 12.37 0.99 2.95
CA GLU A 54 13.38 0.81 3.99
C GLU A 54 12.71 0.37 5.30
N ASN A 55 13.50 -0.09 6.28
CA ASN A 55 12.94 -0.51 7.57
C ASN A 55 12.15 0.62 8.27
N ASP A 56 12.57 1.87 8.07
CA ASP A 56 11.88 3.04 8.63
C ASP A 56 10.54 3.31 7.93
N ASP A 57 10.34 2.81 6.70
CA ASP A 57 9.07 2.93 6.01
C ASP A 57 8.08 1.83 6.42
N LEU A 58 8.57 0.70 6.95
CA LEU A 58 7.80 -0.48 7.42
C LEU A 58 7.00 -0.21 8.71
N GLU A 59 6.69 1.04 8.99
CA GLU A 59 5.77 1.43 10.04
C GLU A 59 4.32 1.10 9.65
N LEU A 60 3.57 0.53 10.59
CA LEU A 60 2.17 0.15 10.37
C LEU A 60 1.32 1.33 9.87
N GLU A 61 1.61 2.55 10.33
CA GLU A 61 0.91 3.77 9.91
C GLU A 61 1.01 4.03 8.40
N ASN A 62 2.14 3.68 7.78
CA ASN A 62 2.36 3.84 6.33
C ASN A 62 1.60 2.81 5.50
N PHE A 63 1.26 1.65 6.07
CA PHE A 63 0.54 0.57 5.39
C PHE A 63 -0.92 0.41 5.83
N ARG A 64 -1.35 1.18 6.84
CA ARG A 64 -2.64 1.03 7.51
C ARG A 64 -3.85 1.20 6.60
N THR A 65 -3.77 2.17 5.69
CA THR A 65 -4.86 2.54 4.79
C THR A 65 -4.35 2.71 3.37
N ILE A 66 -5.24 2.67 2.38
CA ILE A 66 -4.86 2.92 0.98
C ILE A 66 -4.24 4.32 0.85
N ASN A 67 -4.79 5.33 1.52
CA ASN A 67 -4.24 6.68 1.49
C ASN A 67 -2.84 6.76 2.10
N SER A 68 -2.56 6.05 3.20
CA SER A 68 -1.21 5.97 3.78
C SER A 68 -0.22 5.39 2.78
N ILE A 69 -0.58 4.28 2.12
CA ILE A 69 0.29 3.61 1.14
C ILE A 69 0.55 4.52 -0.06
N VAL A 70 -0.49 5.18 -0.57
CA VAL A 70 -0.37 6.16 -1.66
C VAL A 70 0.58 7.29 -1.26
N ASN A 71 0.44 7.85 -0.07
CA ASN A 71 1.35 8.90 0.43
C ASN A 71 2.79 8.40 0.55
N LEU A 72 3.01 7.17 1.00
CA LEU A 72 4.36 6.58 1.06
C LEU A 72 4.99 6.51 -0.34
N ILE A 73 4.24 5.97 -1.31
CA ILE A 73 4.69 5.83 -2.70
C ILE A 73 4.96 7.20 -3.30
N GLU A 74 4.08 8.18 -3.08
CA GLU A 74 4.27 9.53 -3.59
C GLU A 74 5.51 10.20 -3.00
N ARG A 75 5.79 10.03 -1.71
CA ARG A 75 7.03 10.52 -1.11
C ARG A 75 8.27 9.88 -1.75
N LYS A 76 8.29 8.55 -1.93
CA LYS A 76 9.44 7.84 -2.51
C LYS A 76 9.62 8.10 -4.01
N THR A 77 8.53 8.20 -4.77
CA THR A 77 8.57 8.49 -6.21
C THR A 77 8.90 9.95 -6.51
N ALA A 78 8.49 10.89 -5.66
CA ALA A 78 8.88 12.30 -5.79
C ALA A 78 10.39 12.51 -5.60
N ILE A 79 11.06 11.65 -4.83
CA ILE A 79 12.51 11.69 -4.60
C ILE A 79 13.29 11.17 -5.82
N LEU A 80 12.72 10.28 -6.64
CA LEU A 80 13.36 9.71 -7.83
C LEU A 80 13.43 10.68 -9.03
N VAL A 81 12.85 11.88 -8.94
CA VAL A 81 12.81 12.89 -10.02
C VAL A 81 13.90 13.97 -9.84
N GLN A 82 15.00 13.68 -9.13
CA GLN A 82 16.12 14.62 -8.95
C GLN A 82 17.42 14.14 -9.59
#